data_AF-A0A1H0IWD4-F1
#
_entry.id   AF-A0A1H0IWD4-F1
#
_cell.length_a   1.000
_cell.length_b   1.000
_cell.length_c   1.000
_cell.angle_alpha   90.00
_cell.angle_beta   90.00
_cell.angle_gamma   90.00
#
_symmetry.space_group_name_H-M   'P 1'
#
loop_
_entity.id
_entity.type
_entity.pdbx_description
1 polymer ?
#
loop_
_entity_poly.entity_id
_entity_poly.type
_entity_poly.pdbx_seq_one_letter_code
_entity_poly.pdbx_strand_id
1 'polypeptide(L)'
;MKLTKKTLQLICELERQIGKECYNPNSFDGWTLEEGCSYRYPVTYKDKEGVEHKTSYLMKNIDKTSIDTIRYKFGSNNLFIGHGIINVLHYLEDKYGLDVDELVKNDKTDKPEKKDESKPIPVKLVKFK
;
A
#
# COMPACT_ATOMS: atom_id res chain seq x y z
N MET A 1 -2.95 -4.70 20.17
CA MET A 1 -3.41 -3.68 19.20
C MET A 1 -4.91 -3.76 18.88
N LYS A 2 -5.59 -2.62 18.82
CA LYS A 2 -6.98 -2.47 18.33
C LYS A 2 -6.97 -1.97 16.88
N LEU A 3 -7.86 -2.48 16.03
CA LEU A 3 -8.02 -2.01 14.65
C LEU A 3 -8.78 -0.67 14.58
N THR A 4 -8.19 0.41 15.10
CA THR A 4 -8.74 1.76 15.01
C THR A 4 -8.51 2.35 13.60
N LYS A 5 -9.16 3.48 13.28
CA LYS A 5 -8.94 4.17 11.99
C LYS A 5 -7.46 4.51 11.77
N LYS A 6 -6.77 5.02 12.80
CA LYS A 6 -5.35 5.35 12.69
C LYS A 6 -4.48 4.10 12.53
N THR A 7 -4.82 3.01 13.22
CA THR A 7 -4.13 1.71 13.05
C THR A 7 -4.28 1.16 11.62
N LEU A 8 -5.48 1.28 11.03
CA LEU A 8 -5.72 0.89 9.63
C LEU A 8 -4.90 1.76 8.66
N GLN A 9 -4.77 3.05 8.94
CA GLN A 9 -3.92 3.95 8.17
C GLN A 9 -2.44 3.52 8.27
N LEU A 10 -1.94 3.23 9.47
CA LEU A 10 -0.59 2.69 9.66
C LEU A 10 -0.39 1.40 8.83
N ILE A 11 -1.35 0.48 8.84
CA ILE A 11 -1.27 -0.75 8.03
C ILE A 11 -1.16 -0.43 6.54
N CYS A 12 -1.95 0.53 6.03
CA CYS A 12 -1.88 0.96 4.63
C CYS A 12 -0.52 1.60 4.29
N GLU A 13 0.04 2.37 5.21
CA GLU A 13 1.34 3.01 5.03
C GLU A 13 2.49 1.99 5.04
N LEU A 14 2.47 1.04 5.98
CA LEU A 14 3.44 -0.05 6.06
C LEU A 14 3.37 -0.95 4.83
N GLU A 15 2.16 -1.31 4.38
CA GLU A 15 1.98 -2.03 3.11
C GLU A 15 2.58 -1.24 1.96
N ARG A 16 2.35 0.08 1.88
CA ARG A 16 2.90 0.91 0.81
C ARG A 16 4.42 0.90 0.81
N GLN A 17 5.07 0.88 1.97
CA GLN A 17 6.53 0.77 2.04
C GLN A 17 7.00 -0.61 1.58
N ILE A 18 6.41 -1.68 2.11
CA ILE A 18 6.77 -3.06 1.74
C ILE A 18 6.56 -3.31 0.24
N GLY A 19 5.46 -2.82 -0.32
CA GLY A 19 5.13 -3.03 -1.73
C GLY A 19 6.15 -2.45 -2.69
N LYS A 20 6.87 -1.39 -2.31
CA LYS A 20 7.94 -0.78 -3.12
C LYS A 20 9.19 -1.65 -3.24
N GLU A 21 9.36 -2.61 -2.35
CA GLU A 21 10.51 -3.52 -2.33
C GLU A 21 10.33 -4.72 -3.28
N CYS A 22 9.37 -4.65 -4.21
CA CYS A 22 9.18 -5.68 -5.22
C CYS A 22 10.11 -5.45 -6.41
N TYR A 23 10.78 -6.52 -6.83
CA TYR A 23 11.66 -6.54 -7.99
C TYR A 23 11.19 -7.61 -8.98
N ASN A 24 11.14 -7.25 -10.27
CA ASN A 24 10.89 -8.20 -11.33
C ASN A 24 12.13 -8.26 -12.24
N PRO A 25 12.90 -9.36 -12.25
CA PRO A 25 14.06 -9.48 -13.14
C PRO A 25 13.67 -9.51 -14.63
N ASN A 26 12.43 -9.90 -14.94
CA ASN A 26 11.96 -10.06 -16.32
C ASN A 26 11.27 -8.81 -16.88
N SER A 27 11.20 -7.70 -16.12
CA SER A 27 10.69 -6.45 -16.67
C SER A 27 11.79 -5.72 -17.43
N PHE A 28 11.46 -5.12 -18.57
CA PHE A 28 12.38 -4.32 -19.35
C PHE A 28 12.06 -2.83 -19.19
N ASP A 29 13.06 -2.03 -18.85
CA ASP A 29 12.94 -0.58 -18.85
C ASP A 29 13.34 -0.02 -20.22
N GLY A 30 12.35 0.43 -21.00
CA GLY A 30 12.57 0.99 -22.33
C GLY A 30 13.32 2.32 -22.36
N TRP A 31 13.53 2.98 -21.21
CA TRP A 31 14.30 4.23 -21.13
C TRP A 31 15.79 3.96 -20.88
N THR A 32 16.11 3.06 -19.95
CA THR A 32 17.50 2.69 -19.61
C THR A 32 18.04 1.55 -20.46
N LEU A 33 17.17 0.80 -21.14
CA LEU A 33 17.47 -0.42 -21.89
C LEU A 33 18.00 -1.57 -21.01
N GLU A 34 17.68 -1.54 -19.72
CA GLU A 34 18.09 -2.56 -18.75
C GLU A 34 16.96 -3.56 -18.46
N GLU A 35 17.35 -4.80 -18.17
CA GLU A 35 16.46 -5.83 -17.64
C GLU A 35 16.44 -5.76 -16.10
N GLY A 36 15.26 -5.97 -15.53
CA GLY A 36 15.05 -5.87 -14.10
C GLY A 36 14.55 -4.48 -13.69
N CYS A 37 13.41 -4.43 -13.01
CA CYS A 37 12.90 -3.18 -12.44
C CYS A 37 12.36 -3.39 -11.03
N SER A 38 12.75 -2.49 -10.13
CA SER A 38 12.12 -2.34 -8.82
C SER A 38 10.94 -1.39 -8.94
N TYR A 39 9.76 -1.83 -8.53
CA TYR A 39 8.55 -1.02 -8.55
C TYR A 39 7.57 -1.47 -7.49
N ARG A 40 6.61 -0.60 -7.16
CA ARG A 40 5.55 -0.98 -6.25
C ARG A 40 4.61 -1.99 -6.89
N TYR A 41 4.58 -3.21 -6.35
CA TYR A 41 3.65 -4.22 -6.84
C TYR A 41 2.20 -3.82 -6.50
N PRO A 42 1.27 -3.96 -7.45
CA PRO A 42 -0.11 -3.55 -7.20
C PRO A 42 -0.78 -4.43 -6.15
N VAL A 43 -1.28 -3.79 -5.09
CA VAL A 43 -2.07 -4.45 -4.04
C VAL A 43 -3.52 -4.62 -4.51
N THR A 44 -4.14 -5.75 -4.15
CA THR A 44 -5.57 -6.00 -4.32
C THR A 44 -6.26 -5.97 -2.96
N TYR A 45 -7.41 -5.32 -2.86
CA TYR A 45 -8.21 -5.27 -1.62
C TYR A 45 -9.69 -5.03 -1.94
N LYS A 46 -10.58 -5.24 -0.98
CA LYS A 46 -11.98 -4.80 -1.04
C LYS A 46 -12.20 -3.59 -0.15
N ASP A 47 -12.88 -2.57 -0.66
CA ASP A 47 -13.28 -1.41 0.15
C ASP A 47 -14.43 -1.76 1.11
N LYS A 48 -14.87 -0.78 1.90
CA LYS A 48 -16.00 -0.91 2.84
C LYS A 48 -17.33 -1.26 2.16
N GLU A 49 -17.48 -1.00 0.87
CA GLU A 49 -18.63 -1.40 0.06
C GLU A 49 -18.50 -2.83 -0.49
N GLY A 50 -17.37 -3.50 -0.28
CA GLY A 50 -17.07 -4.84 -0.78
C GLY A 50 -16.60 -4.88 -2.22
N VAL A 51 -16.33 -3.73 -2.85
CA VAL A 51 -15.84 -3.62 -4.23
C VAL A 51 -14.35 -3.94 -4.26
N GLU A 52 -13.92 -4.84 -5.15
CA GLU A 52 -12.50 -5.18 -5.31
C GLU A 52 -11.76 -4.11 -6.13
N HIS A 53 -10.64 -3.64 -5.57
CA HIS A 53 -9.73 -2.67 -6.18
C HIS A 53 -8.35 -3.28 -6.35
N LYS A 54 -7.64 -2.86 -7.41
CA LYS A 54 -6.23 -3.15 -7.63
C LYS A 54 -5.48 -1.84 -7.86
N THR A 55 -4.46 -1.54 -7.06
CA THR A 55 -3.79 -0.22 -7.13
C THR A 55 -2.30 -0.26 -6.81
N SER A 56 -1.53 0.54 -7.55
CA SER A 56 -0.13 0.87 -7.22
C SER A 56 0.01 2.13 -6.35
N TYR A 57 -1.11 2.74 -5.95
CA TYR A 57 -1.18 3.89 -5.03
C TYR A 57 -1.64 3.48 -3.62
N LEU A 58 -1.76 4.47 -2.72
CA LEU A 58 -2.32 4.27 -1.38
C LEU A 58 -3.78 3.77 -1.48
N MET A 59 -4.12 2.77 -0.66
CA MET A 59 -5.46 2.22 -0.56
C MET A 59 -6.43 3.25 0.04
N LYS A 60 -7.68 3.26 -0.43
CA LYS A 60 -8.73 4.19 0.00
C LYS A 60 -9.94 3.42 0.52
N ASN A 61 -10.70 4.05 1.40
CA ASN A 61 -11.95 3.51 1.97
C ASN A 61 -11.81 2.13 2.63
N ILE A 62 -10.68 1.90 3.30
CA ILE A 62 -10.39 0.68 4.05
C ILE A 62 -11.08 0.72 5.41
N ASP A 63 -11.70 -0.40 5.78
CA ASP A 63 -12.20 -0.63 7.12
C ASP A 63 -11.62 -1.93 7.73
N LYS A 64 -12.16 -2.36 8.86
CA LYS A 64 -11.71 -3.59 9.54
C LYS A 64 -11.94 -4.84 8.68
N THR A 65 -13.03 -4.88 7.93
CA THR A 65 -13.42 -6.04 7.11
C THR A 65 -12.57 -6.13 5.84
N SER A 66 -12.06 -5.00 5.35
CA SER A 66 -11.14 -4.94 4.23
C SER A 66 -9.84 -5.71 4.48
N ILE A 67 -9.36 -5.77 5.72
CA ILE A 67 -8.04 -6.33 6.09
C ILE A 67 -7.82 -7.74 5.54
N ASP A 68 -8.84 -8.59 5.66
CA ASP A 68 -8.78 -10.01 5.26
C ASP A 68 -8.63 -10.18 3.74
N THR A 69 -8.79 -9.09 2.99
CA THR A 69 -8.76 -9.10 1.52
C THR A 69 -7.50 -8.46 0.95
N ILE A 70 -6.73 -7.73 1.76
CA ILE A 70 -5.54 -6.99 1.33
C ILE A 70 -4.43 -7.99 1.00
N ARG A 71 -4.13 -8.12 -0.29
CA ARG A 71 -3.19 -9.12 -0.80
C ARG A 71 -2.44 -8.69 -2.05
N TYR A 72 -1.22 -9.20 -2.21
CA TYR A 72 -0.55 -9.25 -3.51
C TYR A 72 -0.90 -10.54 -4.22
N LYS A 73 -1.21 -10.46 -5.52
CA LYS A 73 -1.48 -11.62 -6.38
C LYS A 73 -0.22 -11.93 -7.19
N PHE A 74 0.53 -12.96 -6.83
CA PHE A 74 1.74 -13.42 -7.53
C PHE A 74 1.43 -14.68 -8.34
N GLY A 75 0.91 -14.50 -9.56
CA GLY A 75 0.38 -15.61 -10.35
C GLY A 75 -0.79 -16.28 -9.63
N SER A 76 -0.68 -17.58 -9.37
CA SER A 76 -1.68 -18.35 -8.61
C SER A 76 -1.59 -18.15 -7.09
N ASN A 77 -0.52 -17.55 -6.59
CA ASN A 77 -0.30 -17.35 -5.16
C ASN A 77 -0.85 -16.00 -4.68
N ASN A 78 -1.33 -15.96 -3.44
CA ASN A 78 -1.77 -14.74 -2.78
C ASN A 78 -0.98 -14.54 -1.48
N LEU A 79 -0.34 -13.37 -1.33
CA LEU A 79 0.27 -12.95 -0.08
C LEU A 79 -0.68 -11.96 0.61
N PHE A 80 -1.37 -12.39 1.68
CA PHE A 80 -2.28 -11.55 2.47
C PHE A 80 -1.50 -10.59 3.38
N ILE A 81 -0.96 -9.53 2.76
CA ILE A 81 -0.07 -8.57 3.41
C ILE A 81 -0.73 -7.82 4.57
N GLY A 82 -2.05 -7.59 4.54
CA GLY A 82 -2.77 -6.99 5.66
C GLY A 82 -2.62 -7.77 6.96
N HIS A 83 -2.85 -9.08 6.92
CA HIS A 83 -2.61 -9.98 8.06
C HIS A 83 -1.13 -10.08 8.41
N GLY A 84 -0.25 -10.16 7.41
CA GLY A 84 1.19 -10.22 7.64
C GLY A 84 1.68 -9.04 8.48
N ILE A 85 1.23 -7.83 8.17
CA ILE A 85 1.57 -6.61 8.93
C ILE A 85 0.99 -6.67 10.35
N ILE A 86 -0.26 -7.08 10.52
CA ILE A 86 -0.88 -7.22 11.86
C ILE A 86 -0.07 -8.18 12.73
N ASN A 87 0.34 -9.32 12.18
CA ASN A 87 1.13 -10.31 12.90
C ASN A 87 2.50 -9.75 13.30
N VAL A 88 3.16 -9.00 12.42
CA VAL A 88 4.43 -8.32 12.74
C VAL A 88 4.23 -7.29 13.85
N LEU A 89 3.20 -6.46 13.78
CA LEU A 89 2.92 -5.46 14.81
C LEU A 89 2.65 -6.12 16.17
N HIS A 90 1.84 -7.18 16.22
CA HIS A 90 1.64 -7.94 17.46
C HIS A 90 2.92 -8.57 18.00
N TYR A 91 3.75 -9.16 17.14
CA TYR A 91 5.04 -9.69 17.56
C TYR A 91 5.93 -8.61 18.19
N LEU A 92 5.91 -7.39 17.66
CA LEU A 92 6.66 -6.27 18.20
C LEU A 92 6.08 -5.75 19.53
N GLU A 93 4.74 -5.70 19.67
CA GLU A 93 4.07 -5.42 20.95
C GLU A 93 4.52 -6.42 22.02
N ASP A 94 4.42 -7.72 21.73
CA ASP A 94 4.71 -8.79 22.68
C ASP A 94 6.20 -8.84 23.05
N LYS A 95 7.08 -8.69 22.06
CA LYS A 95 8.53 -8.84 22.27
C LYS A 95 9.16 -7.66 23.00
N TYR A 96 8.70 -6.44 22.72
CA TYR A 96 9.35 -5.22 23.20
C TYR A 96 8.47 -4.39 24.14
N GLY A 97 7.25 -4.85 24.46
CA GLY A 97 6.30 -4.11 25.29
C GLY A 97 5.83 -2.81 24.63
N LEU A 98 5.80 -2.76 23.29
CA LEU A 98 5.30 -1.60 22.56
C LEU A 98 3.78 -1.52 22.70
N ASP A 99 3.24 -0.30 22.87
CA ASP A 99 1.81 -0.02 22.70
C ASP A 99 1.63 0.71 21.37
N VAL A 100 1.31 -0.05 20.31
CA VAL A 100 1.11 0.52 18.97
C VAL A 100 -0.10 1.45 18.96
N ASP A 101 -1.14 1.16 19.75
CA ASP A 101 -2.33 2.00 19.83
C ASP A 101 -2.00 3.37 20.45
N GLU A 102 -1.11 3.43 21.44
CA GLU A 102 -0.60 4.67 22.02
C GLU A 102 0.31 5.43 21.05
N LEU A 103 1.28 4.75 20.43
CA LEU A 103 2.21 5.34 19.48
C LEU A 103 1.49 6.04 18.33
N VAL A 104 0.48 5.37 17.77
CA VAL A 104 -0.32 5.89 16.65
C VAL A 104 -1.22 7.05 17.08
N LYS A 105 -1.71 7.08 18.33
CA LYS A 105 -2.49 8.23 18.84
C LYS A 105 -1.62 9.47 18.97
N ASN A 106 -0.39 9.29 19.46
CA ASN A 106 0.57 10.36 19.73
C ASN A 106 1.28 10.88 18.48
N ASP A 107 1.06 10.24 17.33
CA ASP A 107 1.60 10.70 16.05
C ASP A 107 1.02 12.08 15.67
N LYS A 108 1.91 13.06 15.58
CA LYS A 108 1.62 14.48 15.28
C LYS A 108 1.66 14.77 13.77
N THR A 109 1.84 13.76 12.92
CA THR A 109 1.95 13.92 11.47
C THR A 109 0.60 14.13 10.76
N ASP A 110 -0.50 14.31 11.50
CA ASP A 110 -1.80 14.85 11.04
C ASP A 110 -1.67 16.31 10.55
N LYS A 111 -0.74 16.62 9.63
CA LYS A 111 -0.89 17.76 8.72
C LYS A 111 -1.76 17.26 7.55
N PRO A 112 -2.87 17.94 7.23
CA PRO A 112 -3.67 17.55 6.07
C PRO A 112 -2.77 17.54 4.84
N GLU A 113 -2.79 16.42 4.10
CA GLU A 113 -2.19 16.37 2.77
C GLU A 113 -2.64 17.61 1.99
N LYS A 114 -1.69 18.46 1.58
CA LYS A 114 -1.99 19.44 0.54
C LYS A 114 -2.51 18.64 -0.64
N LYS A 115 -3.73 18.93 -1.08
CA LYS A 115 -4.27 18.39 -2.33
C LYS A 115 -3.18 18.55 -3.39
N ASP A 116 -2.75 17.44 -3.96
CA ASP A 116 -1.82 17.45 -5.08
C ASP A 116 -2.54 18.12 -6.27
N GLU A 117 -2.31 19.42 -6.43
CA GLU A 117 -2.76 20.22 -7.57
C GLU A 117 -1.84 20.04 -8.79
N SER A 118 -1.25 18.85 -8.98
CA SER A 118 -0.65 18.52 -10.27
C SER A 118 -1.75 18.51 -11.34
N LYS A 119 -1.89 19.66 -12.00
CA LYS A 119 -2.69 19.80 -13.21
C LYS A 119 -2.28 18.70 -14.19
N PRO A 120 -3.23 18.02 -14.83
CA PRO A 120 -2.90 17.00 -15.82
C PRO A 120 -1.98 17.62 -16.88
N ILE A 121 -0.82 16.99 -17.09
CA ILE A 121 0.10 17.36 -18.17
C ILE A 121 -0.70 17.20 -19.47
N PRO A 122 -0.86 18.24 -20.30
CA PRO A 122 -1.61 18.11 -21.54
C PRO A 122 -0.85 17.17 -22.47
N VAL A 123 -1.43 16.00 -22.74
CA VAL A 123 -0.93 15.08 -23.77
C VAL A 123 -1.13 15.77 -25.11
N LYS A 124 -0.05 16.30 -25.69
CA LYS A 124 -0.07 16.74 -27.08
C LYS A 124 -0.24 15.51 -27.95
N LEU A 125 -1.42 15.34 -28.55
CA LEU A 125 -1.65 14.37 -29.63
C LEU A 125 -0.68 14.71 -30.77
N VAL A 126 0.35 13.88 -30.93
CA VAL A 126 1.16 13.85 -32.14
C VAL A 126 0.30 13.19 -33.21
N LYS A 127 -0.24 14.00 -34.12
CA LYS A 127 -0.87 13.50 -35.34
C LYS A 127 0.25 13.00 -36.26
N PHE A 128 0.33 11.70 -36.46
CA PHE A 128 1.11 11.14 -37.56
C PHE A 128 0.43 11.54 -38.88
N LYS A 129 1.21 12.12 -39.79
CA LYS A 129 0.82 12.40 -41.17
C LYS A 129 1.13 11.19 -42.04
#